data_AF-A0A969NBE1-F1
#
_entry.id   AF-A0A969NBE1-F1
#
_cell.length_a   1.000
_cell.length_b   1.000
_cell.length_c   1.000
_cell.angle_alpha   90.00
_cell.angle_beta   90.00
_cell.angle_gamma   90.00
#
_symmetry.space_group_name_H-M   'P 1'
#
loop_
_entity.id
_entity.type
_entity.pdbx_description
1 polymer ?
#
loop_
_entity_poly.entity_id
_entity_poly.type
_entity_poly.pdbx_seq_one_letter_code
_entity_poly.pdbx_strand_id
1 'polypeptide(L)' 'MGSVTLNTLKEVGNALDMRLVYGFIPRDKTLEHMIEKKAMEVAKEIVLRTSATMTLEDQQNTMERIRIAIQDRAEQI' A
#
# COMPACT_ATOMS: atom_id res chain seq x y z
N MET A 1 -8.98 -18.80 28.35
CA MET A 1 -9.24 -18.36 26.98
C MET A 1 -8.52 -19.31 26.04
N GLY A 2 -9.24 -20.16 25.31
CA GLY A 2 -8.60 -21.10 24.37
C GLY A 2 -8.12 -20.35 23.13
N SER A 3 -6.84 -20.49 22.78
CA SER A 3 -6.31 -20.01 21.50
C SER A 3 -6.36 -21.16 20.49
N VAL A 4 -7.00 -20.92 19.34
CA VAL A 4 -6.91 -21.82 18.20
C VAL A 4 -5.75 -21.35 17.33
N THR A 5 -4.82 -22.24 17.01
CA THR A 5 -3.69 -21.94 16.13
C THR A 5 -3.97 -22.42 14.72
N LEU A 6 -3.24 -21.88 13.74
CA LEU A 6 -3.31 -22.39 12.36
C LEU A 6 -2.95 -23.88 12.29
N ASN A 7 -2.09 -24.37 13.18
CA ASN A 7 -1.73 -25.78 13.24
C ASN A 7 -2.92 -26.63 13.68
N THR A 8 -3.67 -26.19 14.69
CA THR A 8 -4.89 -26.90 15.11
C THR A 8 -5.95 -26.93 14.01
N LEU A 9 -6.13 -25.84 13.26
CA LEU A 9 -7.05 -25.81 12.11
C LEU A 9 -6.60 -26.73 10.96
N LYS A 10 -5.29 -26.83 10.71
CA LYS A 10 -4.74 -27.77 9.72
C LYS A 10 -4.95 -29.22 10.15
N GLU A 11 -4.71 -29.53 11.42
CA GLU A 11 -4.93 -30.88 11.98
C GLU A 11 -6.40 -31.30 11.87
N VAL A 12 -7.33 -30.40 12.19
CA VAL A 12 -8.77 -30.64 12.01
C VAL A 12 -9.12 -30.83 10.53
N GLY A 13 -8.56 -30.02 9.63
CA GLY A 13 -8.75 -30.19 8.19
C GLY A 13 -8.30 -31.57 7.71
N ASN A 14 -7.08 -31.99 8.08
CA ASN A 14 -6.53 -33.29 7.72
C ASN A 14 -7.39 -34.45 8.26
N ALA A 15 -7.91 -34.33 9.48
CA ALA A 15 -8.79 -35.34 10.08
C ALA A 15 -10.13 -35.50 9.34
N LEU A 16 -10.55 -34.46 8.62
CA LEU A 16 -11.78 -34.43 7.81
C LEU A 16 -11.51 -34.70 6.32
N ASP A 17 -10.30 -35.12 5.95
CA ASP A 17 -9.85 -35.27 4.56
C ASP A 17 -9.98 -33.98 3.73
N MET A 18 -9.71 -32.84 4.38
CA MET A 18 -9.79 -31.50 3.80
C MET A 18 -8.45 -30.76 3.92
N ARG A 19 -8.16 -29.88 2.95
CA ARG A 19 -6.97 -29.03 2.96
C ARG A 19 -7.32 -27.60 3.38
N LEU A 20 -6.66 -27.10 4.43
CA LEU A 20 -6.76 -25.68 4.79
C LEU A 20 -5.99 -24.81 3.78
N VAL A 21 -6.72 -23.92 3.10
CA VAL A 21 -6.17 -22.89 2.22
C VAL A 21 -6.54 -21.52 2.79
N TYR A 22 -5.57 -20.61 2.92
CA TYR A 22 -5.77 -19.27 3.46
C TYR A 22 -5.10 -18.22 2.56
N GLY A 23 -5.67 -17.01 2.55
CA GLY A 23 -5.15 -15.89 1.78
C GLY A 23 -5.50 -14.56 2.46
N PHE A 24 -4.78 -13.50 2.10
CA PHE A 24 -5.08 -12.16 2.56
C PHE A 24 -6.03 -11.49 1.58
N ILE A 25 -7.07 -10.83 2.11
CA ILE A 25 -7.91 -9.90 1.36
C ILE A 25 -7.53 -8.48 1.78
N PRO A 26 -7.46 -7.53 0.82
CA PRO A 26 -7.17 -6.14 1.15
C PRO A 26 -8.28 -5.60 2.07
N ARG A 27 -7.88 -4.80 3.06
CA ARG A 27 -8.84 -4.05 3.90
C ARG A 27 -9.48 -2.92 3.11
N ASP A 28 -8.74 -2.39 2.15
CA ASP A 28 -9.25 -1.51 1.12
C ASP A 28 -10.14 -2.31 0.17
N LYS A 29 -11.23 -1.70 -0.30
CA LYS A 29 -12.33 -2.37 -1.03
C LYS A 29 -11.85 -3.21 -2.23
N THR A 30 -10.72 -2.84 -2.84
CA THR A 30 -10.11 -3.52 -3.98
C THR A 30 -8.59 -3.55 -3.86
N LEU A 31 -7.96 -4.51 -4.55
CA LEU A 31 -6.49 -4.61 -4.61
C LEU A 31 -5.89 -3.43 -5.35
N GLU A 32 -6.56 -2.99 -6.41
CA GLU A 32 -6.19 -1.83 -7.22
C GLU A 32 -6.07 -0.58 -6.35
N HIS A 33 -7.03 -0.34 -5.45
CA HIS A 33 -6.99 0.83 -4.58
C HIS A 33 -5.80 0.80 -3.60
N MET A 34 -5.43 -0.38 -3.11
CA MET A 34 -4.24 -0.56 -2.27
C MET A 34 -2.96 -0.25 -3.07
N ILE A 35 -2.89 -0.68 -4.32
CA ILE A 35 -1.75 -0.43 -5.22
C ILE A 35 -1.62 1.07 -5.50
N GLU A 36 -2.71 1.74 -5.89
CA GLU A 36 -2.73 3.19 -6.16
C GLU A 36 -2.26 3.99 -4.95
N LYS A 37 -2.77 3.67 -3.76
CA LYS A 37 -2.36 4.33 -2.52
C LYS A 37 -0.86 4.15 -2.26
N LYS A 38 -0.32 2.95 -2.50
CA LYS A 38 1.10 2.68 -2.31
C LYS A 38 1.96 3.42 -3.35
N ALA A 39 1.53 3.45 -4.61
CA ALA A 39 2.21 4.19 -5.67
C ALA A 39 2.25 5.69 -5.34
N MET A 40 1.15 6.26 -4.85
CA MET A 40 1.05 7.65 -4.41
C MET A 40 1.99 7.97 -3.24
N GLU A 41 2.06 7.09 -2.24
CA GLU A 41 3.00 7.24 -1.10
C GLU A 41 4.46 7.27 -1.57
N VAL A 42 4.83 6.34 -2.46
CA VAL A 42 6.19 6.23 -3.01
C VAL A 42 6.53 7.43 -3.88
N ALA A 43 5.63 7.83 -4.78
CA ALA A 43 5.79 9.02 -5.62
C ALA A 43 5.96 10.29 -4.78
N LYS A 44 5.18 10.44 -3.70
CA LYS A 44 5.32 11.53 -2.74
C LYS A 44 6.68 11.54 -2.06
N GLU A 45 7.17 10.39 -1.61
CA GLU A 45 8.50 10.28 -0.99
C GLU A 45 9.62 10.65 -1.97
N ILE A 46 9.55 10.18 -3.23
CA ILE A 46 10.53 10.48 -4.27
C ILE A 46 10.54 11.98 -4.58
N VAL A 47 9.38 12.61 -4.77
CA VAL A 47 9.27 14.03 -5.08
C VAL A 47 9.77 14.87 -3.91
N LEU A 48 9.37 14.55 -2.67
CA LEU A 48 9.82 15.27 -1.47
C LEU A 48 11.33 15.14 -1.23
N ARG A 49 11.90 13.96 -1.44
CA ARG A 49 13.35 13.74 -1.31
C ARG A 49 14.13 14.53 -2.35
N THR A 50 13.58 14.66 -3.56
CA THR A 50 14.20 15.43 -4.65
C THR A 50 13.97 16.94 -4.48
N SER A 51 12.88 17.35 -3.84
CA SER A 51 12.54 18.76 -3.58
C SER A 51 13.16 19.32 -2.30
N ALA A 52 13.98 18.56 -1.57
CA ALA A 52 14.69 19.01 -0.36
C ALA A 52 15.67 20.18 -0.61
N THR A 53 15.79 20.67 -1.84
CA THR A 53 16.57 21.85 -2.24
C THR A 53 15.71 23.09 -2.57
N MET A 54 14.37 23.03 -2.48
CA MET A 54 13.45 24.10 -2.96
C MET A 54 12.86 25.01 -1.85
N THR A 55 13.64 25.35 -0.83
CA THR A 55 13.16 26.11 0.35
C THR A 55 13.02 27.63 0.15
N LEU A 56 13.29 28.20 -1.03
CA LEU A 56 13.47 29.65 -1.21
C LEU A 56 12.61 30.34 -2.29
N GLU A 57 11.69 29.65 -2.98
CA GLU A 57 10.90 30.27 -4.06
C GLU A 57 9.38 30.02 -3.89
N ASP A 58 8.62 31.13 -3.84
CA ASP A 58 7.16 31.28 -3.71
C ASP A 58 6.31 30.00 -3.70
N GLN A 59 5.93 29.59 -2.48
CA GLN A 59 5.38 28.28 -2.13
C GLN A 59 4.01 27.93 -2.74
N GLN A 60 3.23 28.90 -3.25
CA GLN A 60 1.89 28.62 -3.79
C GLN A 60 1.92 27.91 -5.15
N ASN A 61 2.78 28.32 -6.08
CA ASN A 61 2.94 27.64 -7.37
C ASN A 61 3.67 26.29 -7.23
N THR A 62 4.56 26.20 -6.24
CA THR A 62 5.38 25.00 -6.01
C THR A 62 4.54 23.84 -5.47
N MET A 63 3.57 24.08 -4.58
CA MET A 63 2.68 23.04 -4.06
C MET A 63 1.81 22.39 -5.14
N GLU A 64 1.27 23.19 -6.06
CA GLU A 64 0.47 22.69 -7.18
C GLU A 64 1.30 21.85 -8.14
N ARG A 65 2.52 22.32 -8.45
CA ARG A 65 3.49 21.57 -9.28
C ARG A 65 3.95 20.27 -8.63
N ILE A 66 4.18 20.27 -7.33
CA ILE A 66 4.52 19.07 -6.56
C ILE A 66 3.38 18.06 -6.64
N ARG A 67 2.13 18.51 -6.49
CA ARG A 67 0.95 17.65 -6.58
C ARG A 67 0.82 17.00 -7.96
N ILE A 68 1.01 17.76 -9.03
CA ILE A 68 1.00 17.24 -10.41
C ILE A 68 2.15 16.24 -10.61
N ALA A 69 3.36 16.57 -10.17
CA ALA A 69 4.52 15.68 -10.32
C ALA A 69 4.36 14.36 -9.54
N ILE A 70 3.68 14.38 -8.39
CA ILE A 70 3.36 13.18 -7.62
C ILE A 70 2.33 12.32 -8.38
N GLN A 71 1.28 12.95 -8.94
CA GLN A 71 0.27 12.26 -9.73
C GLN A 71 0.89 11.59 -10.97
N ASP A 72 1.67 12.34 -11.75
CA ASP A 72 2.34 11.84 -12.97
C ASP A 72 3.30 10.69 -12.66
N ARG A 73 4.02 10.75 -11.52
CA ARG A 73 4.91 9.67 -11.07
C ARG A 73 4.15 8.45 -10.62
N ALA A 74 3.00 8.62 -9.95
CA ALA A 74 2.18 7.50 -9.48
C ALA A 74 1.56 6.72 -10.65
N GLU A 75 1.21 7.40 -11.76
CA GLU A 75 0.68 6.76 -12.98
C GLU A 75 1.72 5.99 -13.80
N GLN A 76 3.02 6.22 -13.54
CA GLN A 76 4.13 5.55 -14.22
C GLN A 76 4.68 4.33 -13.46
N ILE A 77 4.16 4.03 -12.26
CA ILE A 77 4.56 2.88 -11.41
C ILE A 77 3.59 1.72 -11.63
#